data_AF-A0A848P7M3-F1
#
_entry.id   AF-A0A848P7M3-F1
#
_cell.length_a   1.000
_cell.length_b   1.000
_cell.length_c   1.000
_cell.angle_alpha   90.00
_cell.angle_beta   90.00
_cell.angle_gamma   90.00
#
_symmetry.space_group_name_H-M   'P 1'
#
loop_
_entity.id
_entity.type
_entity.pdbx_description
1 polymer ?
#
loop_
_entity_poly.entity_id
_entity_poly.type
_entity_poly.pdbx_seq_one_letter_code
_entity_poly.pdbx_strand_id
1 'polypeptide(L)' 'MNQVLSPYTVSVYPIEQEPGIWFATYLISEYSDGVERILANVSMRHNVHGTEALARHAARLAGRAAIARLAPRDKN' A
#
# COMPACT_ATOMS: atom_id res chain seq x y z
N MET A 1 -15.73 20.02 5.83
CA MET A 1 -15.74 18.55 5.68
C MET A 1 -14.50 18.01 6.37
N ASN A 2 -14.63 17.50 7.60
CA ASN A 2 -13.52 16.79 8.24
C ASN A 2 -13.40 15.45 7.54
N GLN A 3 -12.46 15.34 6.59
CA GLN A 3 -12.01 14.03 6.13
C GLN A 3 -11.44 13.34 7.35
N VAL A 4 -12.17 12.36 7.88
CA VAL A 4 -11.60 11.42 8.84
C VAL A 4 -10.36 10.86 8.14
N LEU A 5 -9.19 11.22 8.64
CA LEU A 5 -7.93 10.65 8.17
C LEU A 5 -8.08 9.14 8.36
N SER A 6 -8.05 8.40 7.26
CA SER A 6 -7.98 6.93 7.32
C SER A 6 -6.90 6.56 8.34
N PRO A 7 -7.19 5.74 9.36
CA PRO A 7 -6.20 5.35 10.38
C PRO A 7 -5.06 4.52 9.77
N TYR A 8 -5.21 4.13 8.50
CA TYR A 8 -4.26 3.34 7.74
C TYR A 8 -3.27 4.20 6.94
N THR A 9 -1.99 3.86 7.04
CA THR A 9 -0.90 4.34 6.20
C THR A 9 -0.56 3.31 5.14
N VAL A 10 -0.28 3.75 3.90
CA VAL A 10 0.30 2.90 2.84
C VAL A 10 1.73 3.36 2.58
N SER A 11 2.71 2.59 3.03
CA SER A 11 4.12 2.77 2.68
C SER A 11 4.44 1.98 1.43
N VAL A 12 5.19 2.57 0.49
CA VAL A 12 5.51 1.93 -0.80
C VAL A 12 7.01 1.96 -1.04
N TYR A 13 7.56 0.79 -1.37
CA TYR A 13 8.98 0.55 -1.58
C TYR A 13 9.17 -0.03 -2.98
N PRO A 14 9.52 0.79 -3.98
CA PRO A 14 9.90 0.29 -5.28
C PRO A 14 11.25 -0.43 -5.20
N ILE A 15 11.41 -1.50 -5.98
CA ILE A 15 12.58 -2.37 -6.01
C ILE A 15 12.92 -2.59 -7.49
N GLU A 16 14.15 -2.26 -7.87
CA GLU A 16 14.70 -2.62 -9.17
C GLU A 16 15.19 -4.07 -9.10
N GLN A 17 14.53 -4.97 -9.83
CA GLN A 17 14.95 -6.38 -9.90
C GLN A 17 16.16 -6.53 -10.82
N GLU A 18 16.07 -5.88 -11.97
CA GLU A 18 17.06 -5.82 -13.04
C GLU A 18 17.04 -4.39 -13.59
N PRO A 19 18.10 -3.91 -14.25
CA PRO A 19 18.13 -2.55 -14.82
C PRO A 19 16.90 -2.25 -15.67
N GLY A 20 16.09 -1.29 -15.24
CA GLY A 20 14.85 -0.89 -15.93
C GLY A 20 13.63 -1.78 -15.66
N ILE A 21 13.73 -2.82 -14.82
CA ILE A 21 12.62 -3.68 -14.41
C ILE A 21 12.33 -3.46 -12.93
N TRP A 22 11.22 -2.79 -12.66
CA TRP A 22 10.80 -2.35 -11.34
C TRP A 22 9.55 -3.09 -10.89
N PHE A 23 9.53 -3.61 -9.67
CA PHE A 23 8.30 -3.92 -8.96
C PHE A 23 8.23 -3.10 -7.68
N ALA A 24 7.15 -3.21 -6.92
CA ALA A 24 7.06 -2.55 -5.63
C ALA A 24 6.44 -3.45 -4.57
N THR A 25 6.83 -3.19 -3.33
CA THR A 25 6.17 -3.73 -2.14
C THR A 25 5.35 -2.61 -1.52
N TYR A 26 4.13 -2.91 -1.09
CA TYR A 26 3.37 -2.00 -0.22
C TYR A 26 3.17 -2.61 1.16
N LEU A 27 3.21 -1.74 2.16
CA LEU A 27 2.93 -2.06 3.56
C LEU A 27 1.74 -1.22 4.01
N ILE A 28 0.77 -1.86 4.64
CA ILE A 28 -0.35 -1.19 5.30
C ILE A 28 -0.11 -1.29 6.79
N SER A 29 -0.07 -0.15 7.47
CA SER A 29 -0.05 -0.09 8.93
C SER A 29 -1.19 0.76 9.45
N GLU A 30 -1.64 0.44 10.65
CA GLU A 30 -2.59 1.21 11.44
C GLU A 30 -1.88 1.70 12.70
N TYR A 31 -2.04 2.98 13.03
CA TYR A 31 -1.59 3.51 14.31
C TYR A 31 -2.80 3.72 15.21
N SER A 32 -2.88 2.94 16.30
CA SER A 32 -3.93 3.06 17.31
C SER A 32 -3.31 2.99 18.70
N ASP A 33 -3.78 3.83 19.62
CA ASP A 33 -3.42 3.78 21.04
C ASP A 33 -1.90 3.79 21.31
N GLY A 34 -1.15 4.55 20.50
CA GLY A 34 0.30 4.67 20.65
C GLY A 34 1.12 3.54 19.99
N VAL A 35 0.47 2.56 19.37
CA VAL A 35 1.09 1.36 18.81
C VAL A 35 0.86 1.28 17.30
N GLU A 36 1.93 1.00 16.53
CA GLU A 36 1.82 0.67 15.11
C GLU A 36 1.56 -0.83 14.92
N ARG A 37 0.52 -1.15 14.14
CA ARG A 37 0.18 -2.53 13.76
C ARG A 37 0.29 -2.68 12.25
N ILE A 38 1.10 -3.63 11.79
CA ILE A 38 1.19 -3.96 10.37
C ILE A 38 0.02 -4.88 10.00
N LEU A 39 -0.80 -4.45 9.05
CA LEU A 39 -1.98 -5.17 8.57
C LEU A 39 -1.71 -5.92 7.26
N ALA A 40 -0.79 -5.43 6.43
CA ALA A 40 -0.38 -6.10 5.21
C ALA A 40 1.08 -5.75 4.85
N ASN A 41 1.80 -6.72 4.30
CA ASN A 41 3.09 -6.53 3.67
C ASN A 41 3.12 -7.38 2.39
N VAL A 42 2.90 -6.73 1.24
CA VAL A 42 2.66 -7.42 -0.03
C VAL A 42 3.70 -7.00 -1.04
N SER A 43 4.49 -7.98 -1.47
CA SER A 43 5.47 -7.80 -2.54
C SER A 43 4.85 -8.15 -3.89
N MET A 44 4.80 -7.17 -4.80
CA MET A 44 4.15 -7.34 -6.11
C MET A 44 5.13 -7.85 -7.17
N ARG A 45 5.93 -8.87 -6.84
CA ARG A 45 7.03 -9.39 -7.72
C ARG A 45 6.60 -9.78 -9.12
N HIS A 46 5.34 -10.18 -9.30
CA HIS A 46 4.78 -10.55 -10.61
C HIS A 46 4.23 -9.35 -11.41
N ASN A 47 4.15 -8.16 -10.80
CA ASN A 47 3.66 -6.95 -11.44
C ASN A 47 4.83 -5.97 -11.64
N VAL A 48 5.51 -6.13 -12.77
CA VAL A 48 6.71 -5.37 -13.11
C VAL A 48 6.41 -4.21 -14.07
N HIS A 49 7.22 -3.17 -13.99
CA HIS A 49 7.07 -1.93 -14.74
C HIS A 49 8.44 -1.42 -15.22
N GLY A 50 8.44 -0.68 -16.33
CA GLY A 50 9.67 -0.12 -16.91
C GLY A 50 10.30 1.05 -16.13
N THR A 51 9.62 1.55 -15.10
CA THR A 51 10.11 2.68 -14.30
C THR A 51 9.69 2.56 -12.83
N GLU A 52 10.52 3.14 -11.95
CA GLU A 52 10.23 3.23 -10.51
C GLU A 52 8.89 3.91 -10.25
N ALA A 53 8.59 5.00 -10.97
CA ALA A 53 7.37 5.78 -10.77
C ALA A 53 6.09 4.97 -11.06
N LEU A 54 6.11 4.14 -12.11
CA LEU A 54 4.99 3.26 -12.44
C LEU A 54 4.80 2.16 -11.39
N ALA A 55 5.89 1.52 -10.95
CA ALA A 55 5.83 0.52 -9.88
C ALA A 55 5.30 1.11 -8.57
N ARG A 56 5.78 2.30 -8.19
CA ARG A 56 5.31 3.04 -7.02
C ARG A 56 3.82 3.38 -7.14
N HIS A 57 3.36 3.84 -8.30
CA HIS A 57 1.96 4.16 -8.53
C HIS A 57 1.06 2.91 -8.43
N ALA A 58 1.45 1.81 -9.07
CA ALA A 58 0.72 0.55 -9.02
C ALA A 58 0.57 0.02 -7.58
N ALA A 59 1.65 0.05 -6.78
CA ALA A 59 1.61 -0.35 -5.38
C ALA A 59 0.77 0.58 -4.50
N ARG A 60 0.78 1.90 -4.75
CA ARG A 60 -0.13 2.84 -4.07
C ARG A 60 -1.60 2.51 -4.37
N LEU A 61 -1.92 2.21 -5.63
CA LEU A 61 -3.28 1.87 -6.03
C LEU A 61 -3.73 0.55 -5.37
N ALA A 62 -2.88 -0.48 -5.41
CA ALA A 62 -3.14 -1.77 -4.78
C ALA A 62 -3.33 -1.63 -3.26
N GLY A 63 -2.45 -0.87 -2.59
CA GLY A 63 -2.56 -0.60 -1.15
C GLY A 63 -3.85 0.15 -0.78
N ARG A 64 -4.24 1.17 -1.56
CA ARG A 64 -5.52 1.88 -1.36
C ARG A 64 -6.72 0.96 -1.56
N ALA A 65 -6.69 0.10 -2.58
CA ALA A 65 -7.74 -0.88 -2.83
C ALA A 65 -7.83 -1.92 -1.69
N ALA A 66 -6.70 -2.32 -1.11
CA ALA A 66 -6.66 -3.21 0.04
C ALA A 66 -7.23 -2.53 1.30
N ILE A 67 -6.89 -1.25 1.57
CA ILE A 67 -7.53 -0.48 2.66
C ILE A 67 -9.04 -0.44 2.50
N ALA A 68 -9.55 -0.20 1.29
CA ALA A 68 -11.00 -0.18 1.05
C ALA A 68 -11.70 -1.51 1.38
N ARG A 69 -10.97 -2.63 1.45
CA ARG A 69 -11.47 -3.94 1.90
C ARG A 69 -11.34 -4.16 3.41
N LEU A 70 -10.44 -3.42 4.07
CA LEU A 70 -10.22 -3.45 5.52
C LEU A 70 -11.18 -2.56 6.28
N ALA A 71 -11.57 -1.42 5.69
CA ALA A 71 -12.59 -0.55 6.24
C ALA A 71 -13.84 -1.40 6.51
N PRO A 72 -14.41 -1.38 7.73
CA PRO A 72 -15.60 -2.15 8.01
C PRO A 72 -16.65 -1.74 6.99
N ARG A 73 -17.16 -2.71 6.23
CA ARG A 73 -18.50 -2.59 5.63
C ARG A 73 -19.36 -2.03 6.74
N ASP A 74 -19.93 -0.85 6.53
CA ASP A 74 -20.80 -0.17 7.48
C ASP A 74 -21.60 -1.20 8.25
N LYS A 75 -21.43 -1.21 9.58
CA LYS A 75 -22.29 -1.98 10.47
C LYS A 75 -23.71 -1.52 10.18
N ASN A 76 -24.44 -2.30 9.38
CA ASN A 76 -25.88 -2.22 9.26
C ASN A 76 -26.49 -3.05 10.38
#